data_AF-A0A4Q7TFQ3-F1
#
_entry.id   AF-A0A4Q7TFQ3-F1
#
_cell.length_a   1.000
_cell.length_b   1.000
_cell.length_c   1.000
_cell.angle_alpha   90.00
_cell.angle_beta   90.00
_cell.angle_gamma   90.00
#
_symmetry.space_group_name_H-M   'P 1'
#
loop_
_entity.id
_entity.type
_entity.pdbx_description
1 polymer ?
#
loop_
_entity_poly.entity_id
_entity_poly.type
_entity_poly.pdbx_seq_one_letter_code
_entity_poly.pdbx_strand_id
1 'polypeptide(L)'
;MSTAPLNVKIYASGRISMVCQYCGRKSRPIEGPLDITTMSLGWWVTPYPAEFVHDFDGSTGARYTCPACARKPGVKRPLLTRGLD
;
A
#
# COMPACT_ATOMS: atom_id res chain seq x y z
N MET A 1 7.05 -4.45 -19.56
CA MET A 1 5.77 -4.92 -18.99
C MET A 1 6.12 -5.79 -17.79
N SER A 2 5.78 -5.52 -16.53
CA SER A 2 4.84 -4.61 -15.89
C SER A 2 5.49 -4.15 -14.58
N THR A 3 5.62 -2.84 -14.35
CA THR A 3 6.09 -2.27 -13.09
C THR A 3 4.96 -2.47 -12.09
N ALA A 4 5.01 -3.56 -11.29
CA ALA A 4 3.96 -3.84 -10.31
C ALA A 4 3.65 -2.59 -9.47
N PRO A 5 2.37 -2.32 -9.13
CA PRO A 5 1.99 -1.11 -8.40
C PRO A 5 2.81 -0.99 -7.13
N LEU A 6 3.32 0.22 -6.83
CA LEU A 6 4.16 0.50 -5.65
C LEU A 6 3.52 0.09 -4.30
N ASN A 7 2.22 -0.20 -4.28
CA ASN A 7 1.44 -0.63 -3.11
C ASN A 7 1.47 -2.14 -2.85
N VAL A 8 1.74 -2.98 -3.87
CA VAL A 8 1.78 -4.45 -3.71
C VAL A 8 2.91 -5.08 -4.55
N LYS A 9 3.53 -6.14 -4.01
CA LYS A 9 4.42 -7.02 -4.76
C LYS A 9 3.71 -8.34 -5.02
N ILE A 10 3.48 -8.65 -6.29
CA ILE A 10 2.97 -9.94 -6.75
C ILE A 10 4.17 -10.83 -7.09
N TYR A 11 4.18 -12.06 -6.57
CA TYR A 11 5.22 -13.05 -6.83
C TYR A 11 4.78 -13.99 -7.95
N ALA A 12 5.74 -14.66 -8.61
CA ALA A 12 5.45 -15.64 -9.67
C ALA A 12 4.52 -16.78 -9.19
N SER A 13 4.53 -17.09 -7.90
CA SER A 13 3.64 -18.07 -7.26
C SER A 13 2.20 -17.58 -7.07
N GLY A 14 1.86 -16.36 -7.51
CA GLY A 14 0.57 -15.72 -7.25
C GLY A 14 0.40 -15.16 -5.83
N ARG A 15 1.41 -15.30 -4.96
CA ARG A 15 1.39 -14.72 -3.61
C ARG A 15 1.54 -13.20 -3.69
N ILE A 16 1.03 -12.50 -2.69
CA ILE A 16 1.02 -11.03 -2.64
C ILE A 16 1.63 -10.55 -1.33
N SER A 17 2.54 -9.57 -1.41
CA SER A 17 2.96 -8.77 -0.25
C SER A 17 2.43 -7.35 -0.41
N MET A 18 1.89 -6.76 0.66
CA MET A 18 1.70 -5.30 0.72
C MET A 18 3.05 -4.61 0.80
N VAL A 19 3.13 -3.41 0.24
CA VAL A 19 4.29 -2.53 0.30
C VAL A 19 3.88 -1.25 1.03
N CYS A 20 4.63 -0.87 2.05
CA CYS A 20 4.32 0.33 2.82
C CYS A 20 4.65 1.60 2.04
N GLN A 21 3.66 2.48 1.85
CA GLN A 21 3.82 3.74 1.10
C GLN A 21 4.91 4.67 1.68
N TYR A 22 5.23 4.55 2.97
CA TYR A 22 6.16 5.46 3.65
C TYR A 22 7.60 4.97 3.70
N CYS A 23 7.83 3.67 3.70
CA CYS A 23 9.16 3.10 3.96
C CYS A 23 9.51 1.91 3.06
N GLY A 24 8.63 1.53 2.13
CA GLY A 24 8.84 0.40 1.22
C GLY A 24 8.88 -0.97 1.89
N ARG A 25 8.68 -1.06 3.22
CA ARG A 25 8.65 -2.34 3.95
C ARG A 25 7.57 -3.24 3.35
N LYS A 26 7.87 -4.52 3.19
CA LYS A 26 6.95 -5.54 2.67
C LYS A 26 6.31 -6.34 3.79
N SER A 27 5.05 -6.70 3.63
CA SER A 27 4.40 -7.68 4.50
C SER A 27 4.89 -9.10 4.21
N ARG A 28 4.58 -10.04 5.12
CA ARG A 28 4.68 -11.46 4.80
C ARG A 28 3.80 -11.75 3.58
N PRO A 29 4.27 -12.55 2.60
CA PRO A 29 3.46 -12.90 1.45
C PRO A 29 2.25 -13.75 1.88
N ILE A 30 1.07 -13.37 1.42
CA ILE A 30 -0.19 -14.09 1.65
C ILE A 30 -0.68 -14.76 0.36
N GLU A 31 -1.57 -15.71 0.50
CA GLU A 31 -2.30 -16.37 -0.60
C GLU A 31 -3.73 -15.83 -0.64
N GLY A 32 -4.32 -15.76 -1.83
CA GLY A 32 -5.69 -15.27 -2.02
C GLY A 32 -5.80 -13.75 -2.20
N PRO A 33 -7.04 -13.23 -2.26
CA PRO A 33 -7.31 -11.81 -2.47
C PRO A 33 -6.83 -11.00 -1.27
N LEU A 34 -6.45 -9.75 -1.53
CA LEU A 34 -6.02 -8.83 -0.48
C LEU A 34 -7.21 -8.02 0.04
N ASP A 35 -7.78 -8.48 1.15
CA ASP A 35 -8.94 -7.89 1.81
C ASP A 35 -8.68 -7.70 3.31
N ILE A 36 -9.67 -7.19 4.04
CA ILE A 36 -9.54 -6.89 5.46
C ILE A 36 -9.27 -8.13 6.33
N THR A 37 -9.65 -9.33 5.87
CA THR A 37 -9.48 -10.60 6.60
C THR A 37 -8.13 -11.24 6.32
N THR A 38 -7.56 -11.01 5.14
CA THR A 38 -6.26 -11.59 4.73
C THR A 38 -5.10 -10.63 4.97
N MET A 39 -5.38 -9.34 5.25
CA MET A 39 -4.37 -8.34 5.54
C MET A 39 -3.53 -8.72 6.77
N SER A 40 -2.20 -8.60 6.65
CA SER A 40 -1.30 -8.86 7.78
C SER A 40 -1.63 -7.96 8.98
N LEU A 41 -1.70 -8.55 10.17
CA LEU A 41 -2.05 -7.85 11.41
C LEU A 41 -1.22 -6.58 11.65
N GLY A 42 -1.89 -5.52 12.09
CA GLY A 42 -1.30 -4.22 12.41
C GLY A 42 -0.95 -3.34 11.21
N TRP A 43 -1.16 -3.82 9.99
CA TRP A 43 -1.14 -2.97 8.80
C TRP A 43 -2.42 -2.13 8.74
N TRP A 44 -2.29 -0.93 8.18
CA TRP A 44 -3.42 -0.05 7.92
C TRP A 44 -3.60 0.10 6.41
N VAL A 45 -4.85 0.20 5.98
CA VAL A 45 -5.22 0.39 4.58
C VAL A 45 -6.01 1.67 4.41
N THR A 46 -5.72 2.40 3.34
CA THR A 46 -6.62 3.43 2.81
C THR A 46 -7.18 2.88 1.50
N PRO A 47 -8.49 2.54 1.46
CA PRO A 47 -9.09 1.95 0.27
C PRO A 47 -9.24 3.01 -0.82
N TYR A 48 -8.89 2.61 -2.04
CA TYR A 48 -9.15 3.36 -3.28
C TYR A 48 -9.63 2.34 -4.32
N PRO A 49 -10.39 2.78 -5.35
CA PRO A 49 -10.69 1.93 -6.51
C PRO A 49 -9.42 1.30 -7.09
N ALA A 50 -9.51 0.07 -7.60
CA ALA A 50 -8.33 -0.67 -8.08
C ALA A 50 -7.59 0.06 -9.22
N GLU A 51 -8.36 0.80 -10.01
CA GLU A 51 -7.96 1.62 -11.14
C GLU A 51 -7.51 3.04 -10.76
N PHE A 52 -7.68 3.45 -9.49
CA PHE A 52 -7.28 4.79 -9.06
C PHE A 52 -5.76 4.92 -9.11
N VAL A 53 -5.27 5.90 -9.86
CA VAL A 53 -3.85 6.25 -9.97
C VAL A 53 -3.55 7.37 -8.98
N HIS A 54 -2.54 7.20 -8.14
CA HIS A 54 -2.07 8.24 -7.22
C HIS A 54 -1.14 9.19 -7.97
N ASP A 55 -1.57 10.44 -8.15
CA ASP A 55 -0.85 11.44 -8.96
C ASP A 55 0.61 11.68 -8.53
N PHE A 56 0.90 11.49 -7.23
CA PHE A 56 2.21 11.78 -6.67
C PHE A 56 3.29 10.73 -6.99
N ASP A 57 2.94 9.44 -6.94
CA ASP A 57 3.90 8.35 -7.07
C ASP A 57 3.57 7.36 -8.21
N GLY A 58 2.48 7.60 -8.95
CA GLY A 58 2.01 6.77 -10.04
C GLY A 58 1.56 5.37 -9.60
N SER A 59 1.47 5.11 -8.29
CA SER A 59 0.95 3.84 -7.78
C SER A 59 -0.54 3.73 -8.06
N THR A 60 -1.08 2.50 -8.06
CA THR A 60 -2.52 2.26 -8.26
C THR A 60 -3.15 1.52 -7.09
N GLY A 61 -4.45 1.70 -6.91
CA GLY A 61 -5.25 0.96 -5.95
C GLY A 61 -5.07 1.43 -4.50
N ALA A 62 -5.40 0.56 -3.55
CA ALA A 62 -5.31 0.87 -2.12
C ALA A 62 -3.87 1.14 -1.67
N ARG A 63 -3.72 1.97 -0.63
CA ARG A 63 -2.41 2.28 -0.03
C ARG A 63 -2.25 1.61 1.34
N TYR A 64 -1.05 1.12 1.61
CA TYR A 64 -0.76 0.33 2.83
C TYR A 64 0.27 1.00 3.73
N THR A 65 0.06 0.91 5.04
CA THR A 65 0.98 1.42 6.07
C THR A 65 1.37 0.30 7.01
N CYS A 66 2.68 0.07 7.19
CA CYS A 66 3.17 -1.00 8.05
C CYS A 66 3.02 -0.64 9.55
N PRO A 67 2.99 -1.64 10.46
CA PRO A 67 2.85 -1.41 11.90
C PRO A 67 3.93 -0.49 12.48
N ALA A 68 5.16 -0.54 11.94
CA ALA A 68 6.26 0.30 12.40
C ALA A 68 6.05 1.78 12.06
N CYS A 69 5.47 2.09 10.90
CA CYS A 69 5.14 3.47 10.50
C CYS A 69 3.86 3.95 11.20
N ALA A 70 2.88 3.07 11.39
CA ALA A 70 1.63 3.42 12.08
C ALA A 70 1.86 3.85 13.55
N ARG A 71 2.90 3.32 14.20
CA ARG A 71 3.25 3.63 15.60
C ARG A 71 4.11 4.88 15.78
N LYS A 72 4.64 5.48 14.70
CA LYS A 72 5.50 6.66 14.80
C LYS A 72 4.64 7.93 14.89
N PRO A 73 4.62 8.63 16.04
CA PRO A 73 3.98 9.94 16.11
C PRO A 73 4.69 10.89 15.12
N GLY A 74 3.92 11.55 14.26
CA GLY A 74 4.46 12.54 13.33
C GLY A 74 5.14 11.97 12.08
N VAL A 75 4.92 10.70 11.68
CA VAL A 75 5.11 10.36 10.26
C VAL A 75 4.19 11.30 9.49
N LYS A 76 4.81 12.29 8.84
CA LYS A 76 4.13 13.16 7.89
C LYS A 76 3.49 12.19 6.91
N ARG A 77 2.19 11.98 7.09
CA ARG A 77 1.30 11.50 6.04
C ARG A 77 1.76 12.23 4.78
N PRO A 78 1.90 11.63 3.59
CA PRO A 78 1.82 12.46 2.41
C PRO A 78 0.52 13.23 2.62
N LEU A 79 0.66 14.49 3.01
CA LEU A 79 -0.41 15.44 2.94
C LEU A 79 -0.86 15.23 1.50
N LEU A 80 -2.14 14.97 1.32
CA LEU A 80 -2.80 15.29 0.08
C LEU A 80 -2.30 16.70 -0.25
N THR A 81 -1.26 16.80 -1.07
CA THR A 81 -0.63 18.07 -1.36
C THR A 81 -1.66 18.75 -2.22
N ARG A 82 -2.37 19.68 -1.59
CA ARG A 82 -3.05 20.83 -2.18
C ARG A 82 -3.15 20.74 -3.70
N GLY A 83 -4.33 20.30 -4.14
CA GLY A 83 -4.82 20.46 -5.50
C GLY A 83 -6.29 20.88 -5.41
N LEU A 84 -6.53 22.05 -4.80
CA LEU A 84 -7.77 22.83 -4.90
C LEU A 84 -7.34 24.29 -4.86
N ASP A 85 -6.69 24.70 -5.93
CA ASP A 85 -6.61 26.08 -6.38
C ASP A 85 -7.29 26.12 -7.75
#